data_AF-F1L3E5-F1
#
_entry.id   AF-F1L3E5-F1
#
_cell.length_a   1.000
_cell.length_b   1.000
_cell.length_c   1.000
_cell.angle_alpha   90.00
_cell.angle_beta   90.00
_cell.angle_gamma   90.00
#
_symmetry.space_group_name_H-M   'P 1'
#
loop_
_entity.id
_entity.type
_entity.pdbx_description
1 polymer ?
#
loop_
_entity_poly.entity_id
_entity_poly.type
_entity_poly.pdbx_seq_one_letter_code
_entity_poly.pdbx_strand_id
1 'polypeptide(L)'
;MREEYEKIGMRRSVEGVLLVHEHSLPHVLLLQIGTTFFKLPGGELNPGEDEIDGLKRLLTETLGRQDGTKDLWTIEDAIGNWWRPNFDPPRYPYIPAHVTKPKEQTKLFLVQLPERALFAVPKNYKLVAAPLFELYDNAAGYGPLIASLPQTLSRFNFLYAP
;
A
#
# COMPACT_ATOMS: atom_id res chain seq x y z
N MET A 1 -7.89 -3.93 17.63
CA MET A 1 -6.53 -4.51 17.60
C MET A 1 -6.23 -5.43 18.78
N ARG A 2 -6.27 -4.99 20.05
CA ARG A 2 -5.97 -5.87 21.21
C ARG A 2 -6.89 -7.08 21.29
N GLU A 3 -8.19 -6.85 21.29
CA GLU A 3 -9.21 -7.92 21.37
C GLU A 3 -9.15 -8.89 20.18
N GLU A 4 -8.88 -8.37 18.99
CA GLU A 4 -8.70 -9.18 17.78
C GLU A 4 -7.44 -10.04 17.86
N TYR A 5 -6.35 -9.46 18.36
CA TYR A 5 -5.09 -10.18 18.54
C TYR A 5 -5.23 -11.37 19.51
N GLU A 6 -6.06 -11.24 20.55
CA GLU A 6 -6.36 -12.34 21.46
C GLU A 6 -7.15 -13.48 20.80
N LYS A 7 -7.99 -13.18 19.80
CA LYS A 7 -8.84 -14.17 19.12
C LYS A 7 -8.17 -14.85 17.94
N ILE A 8 -7.47 -14.07 17.11
CA ILE A 8 -6.95 -14.55 15.81
C ILE A 8 -5.43 -14.35 15.63
N GLY A 9 -4.75 -13.75 16.62
CA GLY A 9 -3.30 -13.54 16.59
C GLY A 9 -2.88 -12.30 15.80
N MET A 10 -1.72 -12.37 15.17
CA MET A 10 -1.13 -11.23 14.45
C MET A 10 -2.04 -10.76 13.31
N ARG A 11 -2.34 -9.46 13.29
CA ARG A 11 -3.03 -8.82 12.17
C ARG A 11 -2.20 -8.94 10.89
N ARG A 12 -2.85 -9.30 9.79
CA ARG A 12 -2.25 -9.33 8.46
C ARG A 12 -2.86 -8.20 7.63
N SER A 13 -2.01 -7.32 7.12
CA SER A 13 -2.41 -6.19 6.28
C SER A 13 -1.65 -6.24 4.96
N VAL A 14 -2.30 -5.80 3.88
CA VAL A 14 -1.71 -5.70 2.55
C VAL A 14 -1.94 -4.30 1.98
N GLU A 15 -0.93 -3.73 1.34
CA GLU A 15 -1.02 -2.43 0.68
C GLU A 15 -0.47 -2.52 -0.75
N GLY A 16 -1.18 -1.89 -1.69
CA GLY A 16 -0.82 -1.85 -3.11
C GLY A 16 -0.10 -0.57 -3.47
N VAL A 17 1.06 -0.69 -4.12
CA VAL A 17 1.80 0.42 -4.70
C VAL A 17 1.48 0.47 -6.19
N LEU A 18 0.64 1.43 -6.58
CA LEU A 18 0.29 1.69 -7.97
C LEU A 18 1.14 2.82 -8.52
N LEU A 19 1.70 2.63 -9.72
CA LEU A 19 2.58 3.59 -10.36
C LEU A 19 1.96 4.15 -11.63
N VAL A 20 2.16 5.45 -11.84
CA VAL A 20 1.94 6.14 -13.11
C VAL A 20 3.18 6.97 -13.43
N HIS A 21 3.22 7.63 -14.57
CA HIS A 21 4.27 8.60 -14.85
C HIS A 21 3.72 9.85 -15.53
N GLU A 22 4.43 10.96 -15.30
CA GLU A 22 4.24 12.22 -16.00
C GLU A 22 5.63 12.78 -16.30
N HIS A 23 5.89 13.25 -17.52
CA HIS A 23 7.22 13.70 -17.96
C HIS A 23 8.35 12.67 -17.73
N SER A 24 8.04 11.37 -17.91
CA SER A 24 8.96 10.25 -17.62
C SER A 24 9.47 10.21 -16.17
N LEU A 25 8.70 10.77 -15.23
CA LEU A 25 8.95 10.68 -13.80
C LEU A 25 7.92 9.74 -13.16
N PRO A 26 8.36 8.70 -12.41
CA PRO A 26 7.46 7.79 -11.74
C PRO A 26 6.76 8.48 -10.56
N HIS A 27 5.46 8.27 -10.45
CA HIS A 27 4.61 8.77 -9.37
C HIS A 27 3.88 7.60 -8.72
N VAL A 28 3.79 7.61 -7.39
CA VAL A 28 2.99 6.67 -6.61
C VAL A 28 1.60 7.25 -6.42
N LEU A 29 0.56 6.46 -6.67
CA LEU A 29 -0.81 6.86 -6.36
C LEU A 29 -1.07 6.70 -4.85
N LEU A 30 -1.46 7.80 -4.20
CA LEU A 30 -1.76 7.84 -2.76
C LEU A 30 -3.19 8.33 -2.52
N LEU A 31 -3.81 7.82 -1.46
CA LEU A 31 -5.08 8.31 -0.94
C LEU A 31 -4.81 9.36 0.13
N GLN A 32 -5.21 10.60 -0.12
CA GLN A 32 -5.11 11.71 0.81
C GLN A 32 -6.42 11.85 1.62
N ILE A 33 -6.30 11.97 2.94
CA ILE A 33 -7.39 12.30 3.87
C ILE A 33 -7.07 13.66 4.51
N GLY A 34 -7.96 14.63 4.34
CA GLY A 34 -7.69 16.00 4.78
C GLY A 34 -6.49 16.59 4.03
N THR A 35 -5.60 17.28 4.73
CA THR A 35 -4.45 17.96 4.13
C THR A 35 -3.14 17.20 4.28
N THR A 36 -2.91 16.52 5.41
CA THR A 36 -1.59 15.98 5.78
C THR A 36 -1.53 14.46 5.93
N PHE A 37 -2.65 13.75 5.76
CA PHE A 37 -2.67 12.30 5.95
C PHE A 37 -2.72 11.57 4.61
N PHE A 38 -1.71 10.73 4.37
CA PHE A 38 -1.58 9.94 3.14
C PHE A 38 -1.53 8.46 3.48
N LYS A 39 -2.16 7.64 2.65
CA LYS A 39 -2.11 6.18 2.76
C LYS A 39 -2.02 5.53 1.38
N LEU A 40 -1.47 4.32 1.34
CA LEU A 40 -1.61 3.43 0.20
C LEU A 40 -3.02 2.80 0.22
N PRO A 41 -3.60 2.48 -0.95
CA PRO A 41 -4.80 1.66 -1.02
C PRO A 41 -4.48 0.22 -0.58
N GLY A 42 -5.36 -0.37 0.22
CA GLY A 42 -5.10 -1.62 0.92
C GLY A 42 -5.86 -1.67 2.24
N GLY A 43 -5.51 -2.61 3.10
CA GLY A 43 -6.22 -2.85 4.34
C GLY A 43 -5.92 -4.19 4.99
N GLU A 44 -6.79 -4.55 5.93
CA GLU A 44 -6.71 -5.77 6.72
C GLU A 44 -7.29 -6.97 5.96
N LEU A 45 -6.59 -8.10 6.05
CA LEU A 45 -7.04 -9.37 5.49
C LEU A 45 -8.01 -10.05 6.46
N ASN A 46 -8.98 -10.77 5.90
CA ASN A 46 -9.83 -11.66 6.68
C ASN A 46 -9.01 -12.87 7.19
N PRO A 47 -9.44 -13.54 8.28
CA PRO A 47 -8.77 -14.75 8.77
C PRO A 47 -8.68 -15.83 7.68
N GLY A 48 -7.46 -16.29 7.38
CA GLY A 48 -7.21 -17.30 6.35
C GLY A 48 -7.27 -16.79 4.91
N GLU A 49 -7.52 -15.49 4.68
CA GLU A 49 -7.54 -14.91 3.33
C GLU A 49 -6.14 -14.90 2.72
N ASP A 50 -6.08 -15.21 1.42
CA ASP A 50 -4.87 -15.08 0.63
C ASP A 50 -4.49 -13.60 0.45
N GLU A 51 -3.19 -13.32 0.43
CA GLU A 51 -2.69 -11.93 0.39
C GLU A 51 -3.00 -11.23 -0.93
N ILE A 52 -2.91 -11.96 -2.05
CA ILE A 52 -3.14 -11.43 -3.39
C ILE A 52 -4.64 -11.23 -3.61
N ASP A 53 -5.45 -12.24 -3.29
CA ASP A 53 -6.90 -12.15 -3.44
C ASP A 53 -7.49 -11.08 -2.51
N GLY A 54 -7.01 -11.00 -1.27
CA GLY A 54 -7.40 -9.97 -0.32
C GLY A 54 -7.01 -8.57 -0.80
N LEU A 55 -5.80 -8.38 -1.38
CA LEU A 55 -5.43 -7.09 -1.95
C LEU A 55 -6.33 -6.73 -3.14
N LYS A 56 -6.61 -7.65 -4.05
CA LYS A 56 -7.55 -7.41 -5.17
C LYS A 56 -8.93 -7.00 -4.68
N ARG A 57 -9.45 -7.66 -3.64
CA ARG A 57 -10.71 -7.29 -2.99
C ARG A 57 -10.64 -5.87 -2.44
N LEU A 58 -9.63 -5.55 -1.64
CA LEU A 58 -9.45 -4.23 -1.00
C LEU A 58 -9.28 -3.09 -2.03
N LEU A 59 -8.51 -3.32 -3.10
CA LEU A 59 -8.37 -2.36 -4.20
C LEU A 59 -9.71 -2.16 -4.93
N THR A 60 -10.48 -3.22 -5.15
CA THR A 60 -11.81 -3.14 -5.77
C THR A 60 -12.79 -2.38 -4.88
N GLU A 61 -12.82 -2.66 -3.57
CA GLU A 61 -13.65 -1.93 -2.61
C GLU A 61 -13.29 -0.45 -2.53
N THR A 62 -12.01 -0.11 -2.69
CA THR A 62 -11.51 1.26 -2.51
C THR A 62 -11.51 2.09 -3.79
N LEU A 63 -11.17 1.51 -4.94
CA LEU A 63 -10.97 2.21 -6.22
C LEU A 63 -11.74 1.59 -7.39
N GLY A 64 -12.36 0.43 -7.19
CA GLY A 64 -13.09 -0.29 -8.24
C GLY A 64 -14.42 0.36 -8.60
N ARG A 65 -14.80 0.20 -9.87
CA ARG A 65 -16.08 0.70 -10.39
C ARG A 65 -17.24 -0.23 -9.98
N GLN A 66 -18.43 0.34 -9.87
CA GLN A 66 -19.66 -0.41 -9.57
C GLN A 66 -20.25 -1.16 -10.78
N ASP A 67 -19.71 -0.95 -11.98
CA ASP A 67 -20.19 -1.56 -13.23
C ASP A 67 -19.59 -2.94 -13.53
N GLY A 68 -18.77 -3.49 -12.63
CA GLY A 68 -18.46 -4.91 -12.61
C GLY A 68 -17.27 -5.36 -13.47
N THR A 69 -16.38 -4.46 -13.92
CA THR A 69 -15.06 -4.87 -14.44
C THR A 69 -14.23 -5.51 -13.31
N LYS A 70 -14.02 -6.82 -13.39
CA LYS A 70 -13.39 -7.63 -12.33
C LYS A 70 -11.88 -7.80 -12.42
N ASP A 71 -11.28 -7.51 -13.58
CA ASP A 71 -9.89 -7.92 -13.89
C ASP A 71 -8.90 -6.73 -13.99
N LEU A 72 -9.11 -5.68 -13.20
CA LEU A 72 -8.25 -4.48 -13.28
C LEU A 72 -6.86 -4.68 -12.64
N TRP A 73 -6.74 -5.59 -11.68
CA TRP A 73 -5.61 -5.62 -10.76
C TRP A 73 -4.65 -6.78 -11.07
N THR A 74 -3.53 -6.45 -11.70
CA THR A 74 -2.37 -7.36 -11.79
C THR A 74 -1.46 -7.09 -10.60
N ILE A 75 -1.48 -7.99 -9.61
CA ILE A 75 -0.62 -7.90 -8.42
C ILE A 75 0.67 -8.66 -8.73
N GLU A 76 1.79 -7.94 -8.68
CA GLU A 76 3.14 -8.45 -8.91
C GLU A 76 3.79 -8.86 -7.57
N ASP A 77 5.13 -8.93 -7.56
CA ASP A 77 5.91 -9.33 -6.39
C ASP A 77 5.67 -8.46 -5.15
N ALA A 78 5.83 -9.10 -4.00
CA ALA A 78 6.00 -8.40 -2.73
C ALA A 78 7.28 -7.56 -2.77
N ILE A 79 7.14 -6.25 -2.49
CA ILE A 79 8.25 -5.29 -2.53
C ILE A 79 8.74 -4.88 -1.15
N GLY A 80 7.99 -5.19 -0.09
CA GLY A 80 8.38 -4.86 1.27
C GLY A 80 7.53 -5.53 2.33
N ASN A 81 8.08 -5.61 3.55
CA ASN A 81 7.36 -6.07 4.73
C ASN A 81 7.66 -5.11 5.89
N TRP A 82 6.62 -4.80 6.66
CA TRP A 82 6.68 -3.93 7.82
C TRP A 82 6.01 -4.60 9.01
N TRP A 83 6.60 -4.47 10.19
CA TRP A 83 6.10 -5.10 11.41
C TRP A 83 5.84 -4.06 12.49
N ARG A 84 4.70 -4.23 13.16
CA ARG A 84 4.35 -3.48 14.36
C ARG A 84 4.60 -4.36 15.59
N PRO A 85 5.58 -4.06 16.46
CA PRO A 85 5.92 -4.94 17.58
C PRO A 85 4.91 -4.86 18.74
N ASN A 86 4.32 -3.69 18.96
CA ASN A 86 3.40 -3.41 20.07
C ASN A 86 2.06 -2.84 19.56
N PHE A 87 1.13 -2.53 20.48
CA PHE A 87 -0.16 -1.92 20.15
C PHE A 87 -0.06 -0.38 20.10
N ASP A 88 0.98 0.13 19.46
CA ASP A 88 1.33 1.54 19.32
C ASP A 88 1.73 1.86 17.86
N PRO A 89 1.79 3.15 17.45
CA PRO A 89 2.01 3.56 16.06
C PRO A 89 3.29 3.10 15.31
N PRO A 90 4.46 2.91 15.95
CA PRO A 90 5.70 2.58 15.24
C PRO A 90 5.66 1.28 14.43
N ARG A 91 6.23 1.31 13.23
CA ARG A 91 6.43 0.16 12.34
C ARG A 91 7.89 0.11 11.90
N TYR A 92 8.41 -1.11 11.69
CA TYR A 92 9.80 -1.34 11.32
C TYR A 92 9.88 -2.26 10.08
N PRO A 93 10.84 -2.04 9.17
CA PRO A 93 11.05 -2.91 8.00
C PRO A 93 11.80 -4.22 8.35
N TYR A 94 11.76 -4.63 9.62
CA TYR A 94 12.31 -5.85 10.17
C TYR A 94 11.54 -6.20 11.45
N ILE A 95 11.65 -7.44 11.93
CA ILE A 95 11.16 -7.83 13.26
C ILE A 95 12.21 -7.39 14.30
N PRO A 96 11.90 -6.47 15.23
CA PRO A 96 12.88 -6.00 16.20
C PRO A 96 13.40 -7.12 17.12
N ALA A 97 14.60 -6.92 17.67
CA ALA A 97 15.21 -7.88 18.58
C ALA A 97 14.28 -8.23 19.76
N HIS A 98 14.26 -9.52 20.13
CA HIS A 98 13.43 -10.08 21.20
C HIS A 98 11.91 -10.03 20.98
N VAL A 99 11.43 -9.52 19.84
CA VAL A 99 10.02 -9.56 19.46
C VAL A 99 9.70 -10.89 18.80
N THR A 100 9.09 -11.81 19.55
CA THR A 100 8.65 -13.12 19.03
C THR A 100 7.20 -13.13 18.55
N LYS A 101 6.41 -12.12 18.95
CA LYS A 101 4.96 -12.03 18.73
C LYS A 101 4.57 -10.60 18.28
N PRO A 102 4.91 -10.18 17.06
CA PRO A 102 4.50 -8.88 16.51
C PRO A 102 2.96 -8.79 16.42
N LYS A 103 2.43 -7.57 16.49
CA LYS A 103 0.97 -7.31 16.50
C LYS A 103 0.36 -7.15 15.12
N GLU A 104 1.16 -6.69 14.16
CA GLU A 104 0.75 -6.56 12.76
C GLU A 104 1.94 -6.82 11.84
N GLN A 105 1.69 -7.51 10.74
CA GLN A 105 2.55 -7.53 9.55
C GLN A 105 1.81 -6.85 8.41
N THR A 106 2.45 -5.86 7.79
CA THR A 106 1.98 -5.18 6.58
C THR A 106 2.89 -5.58 5.42
N LYS A 107 2.34 -6.21 4.39
CA LYS A 107 3.07 -6.57 3.17
C LYS A 107 2.72 -5.62 2.04
N LEU A 108 3.73 -5.14 1.33
CA LEU A 108 3.61 -4.22 0.21
C LEU A 108 3.74 -4.99 -1.10
N PHE A 109 2.84 -4.74 -2.04
CA PHE A 109 2.88 -5.34 -3.38
C PHE A 109 2.93 -4.26 -4.45
N LEU A 110 3.71 -4.49 -5.49
CA LEU A 110 3.62 -3.68 -6.71
C LEU A 110 2.35 -4.09 -7.47
N VAL A 111 1.57 -3.12 -7.92
CA VAL A 111 0.34 -3.37 -8.70
C VAL A 111 0.53 -2.76 -10.08
N GLN A 112 0.59 -3.62 -11.09
CA GLN A 112 0.69 -3.20 -12.48
C GLN A 112 -0.69 -2.74 -12.98
N LEU A 113 -0.77 -1.49 -13.42
CA LEU A 113 -1.96 -0.92 -14.02
C LEU A 113 -2.00 -1.23 -15.54
N PRO A 114 -3.20 -1.40 -16.13
CA PRO A 114 -3.33 -1.40 -17.57
C PRO A 114 -3.02 0.00 -18.14
N GLU A 115 -2.86 0.09 -19.47
CA GLU A 115 -2.63 1.37 -20.17
C GLU A 115 -3.67 2.44 -19.78
N ARG A 116 -4.93 2.02 -19.60
CA ARG A 116 -6.03 2.92 -19.23
C ARG A 116 -6.89 2.27 -18.16
N ALA A 117 -7.14 3.03 -17.10
CA ALA A 117 -8.01 2.65 -16.00
C ALA A 117 -8.88 3.84 -15.58
N LEU A 118 -10.09 3.55 -15.07
CA LEU A 118 -10.94 4.53 -14.43
C LEU A 118 -11.14 4.12 -12.97
N PHE A 119 -10.76 4.98 -12.02
CA PHE A 119 -10.92 4.74 -10.59
C PHE A 119 -12.17 5.44 -10.05
N ALA A 120 -12.96 4.72 -9.26
CA ALA A 120 -14.05 5.29 -8.48
C ALA A 120 -13.53 5.63 -7.08
N VAL A 121 -13.10 6.88 -6.88
CA VAL A 121 -12.51 7.32 -5.61
C VAL A 121 -13.61 7.71 -4.62
N PRO A 122 -13.61 7.20 -3.37
CA PRO A 122 -14.63 7.56 -2.38
C PRO A 122 -14.52 9.04 -2.01
N LYS A 123 -15.67 9.70 -1.78
CA LYS A 123 -15.77 11.17 -1.63
C LYS A 123 -14.89 11.77 -0.51
N ASN A 124 -14.56 10.99 0.51
CA ASN A 124 -13.74 11.41 1.65
C ASN A 124 -12.23 11.28 1.38
N TYR A 125 -11.83 10.74 0.22
CA TYR A 125 -10.46 10.66 -0.23
C TYR A 125 -10.24 11.54 -1.46
N LYS A 126 -9.02 12.04 -1.58
CA LYS A 126 -8.48 12.52 -2.86
C LYS A 126 -7.40 11.55 -3.32
N LEU A 127 -7.49 11.09 -4.56
CA LEU A 127 -6.41 10.32 -5.18
C LEU A 127 -5.38 11.31 -5.75
N VAL A 128 -4.13 11.21 -5.30
CA VAL A 128 -3.03 12.06 -5.74
C VAL A 128 -1.90 11.22 -6.31
N ALA A 129 -1.17 11.75 -7.29
CA ALA A 129 0.04 11.14 -7.82
C ALA A 129 1.24 11.88 -7.22
N ALA A 130 2.01 11.22 -6.35
CA ALA A 130 3.16 11.81 -5.68
C ALA A 130 4.47 11.33 -6.35
N PRO A 131 5.29 12.23 -6.92
CA PRO A 131 6.55 11.85 -7.54
C PRO A 131 7.53 11.30 -6.51
N LEU A 132 8.40 10.37 -6.93
CA LEU A 132 9.36 9.74 -6.01
C LEU A 132 10.26 10.74 -5.27
N PHE A 133 10.62 11.88 -5.88
CA PHE A 133 11.45 12.89 -5.23
C PHE A 133 10.75 13.63 -4.07
N GLU A 134 9.41 13.68 -4.08
CA GLU A 134 8.64 14.29 -2.98
C GLU A 134 8.53 13.33 -1.78
N LEU A 135 8.51 12.02 -2.07
CA LEU A 135 8.44 10.97 -1.06
C LEU A 135 9.80 10.72 -0.39
N TYR A 136 10.88 10.78 -1.16
CA TYR A 136 12.22 10.39 -0.71
C TYR A 136 12.65 11.15 0.54
N ASP A 137 12.96 10.40 1.60
CA ASP A 137 13.44 10.92 2.89
C ASP A 137 12.48 11.90 3.58
N ASN A 138 11.19 11.88 3.22
CA ASN A 138 10.16 12.75 3.76
C ASN A 138 9.21 12.02 4.73
N ALA A 139 9.78 11.36 5.73
CA ALA A 139 9.01 10.61 6.72
C ALA A 139 8.10 11.50 7.59
N ALA A 140 8.43 12.80 7.71
CA ALA A 140 7.61 13.77 8.44
C ALA A 140 6.27 14.03 7.74
N GLY A 141 6.25 14.09 6.40
CA GLY A 141 5.02 14.29 5.63
C GLY A 141 4.28 12.99 5.29
N TYR A 142 5.02 11.93 4.94
CA TYR A 142 4.45 10.71 4.36
C TYR A 142 4.50 9.49 5.28
N GLY A 143 5.13 9.61 6.45
CA GLY A 143 5.44 8.46 7.30
C GLY A 143 6.59 7.60 6.74
N PRO A 144 7.21 6.77 7.59
CA PRO A 144 8.44 6.05 7.23
C PRO A 144 8.24 5.03 6.10
N LEU A 145 7.04 4.44 5.99
CA LEU A 145 6.73 3.44 4.98
C LEU A 145 6.70 4.06 3.57
N ILE A 146 5.85 5.08 3.36
CA ILE A 146 5.70 5.72 2.05
C ILE A 146 6.98 6.45 1.65
N ALA A 147 7.63 7.12 2.60
CA ALA A 147 8.87 7.86 2.34
C ALA A 147 10.07 6.97 1.91
N SER A 148 9.97 5.66 2.15
CA SER A 148 10.98 4.67 1.73
C SER A 148 10.72 4.02 0.37
N LEU A 149 9.55 4.29 -0.23
CA LEU A 149 9.18 3.70 -1.53
C LEU A 149 10.19 4.00 -2.65
N PRO A 150 10.81 5.19 -2.75
CA PRO A 150 11.82 5.44 -3.78
C PRO A 150 12.99 4.44 -3.71
N GLN A 151 13.46 4.09 -2.51
CA GLN A 151 14.51 3.09 -2.32
C GLN A 151 14.01 1.70 -2.73
N THR A 152 12.82 1.31 -2.29
CA THR A 152 12.21 0.01 -2.63
C THR A 152 11.99 -0.16 -4.13
N LEU A 153 11.61 0.91 -4.81
CA LEU A 153 11.29 0.93 -6.24
C LEU A 153 12.52 1.05 -7.15
N SER A 154 13.68 1.44 -6.60
CA SER A 154 14.92 1.67 -7.36
C SER A 154 15.44 0.44 -8.13
N ARG A 155 15.03 -0.77 -7.73
CA ARG A 155 15.43 -2.03 -8.38
C ARG A 155 14.67 -2.34 -9.68
N PHE A 156 13.59 -1.63 -9.97
CA PHE A 156 12.78 -1.90 -11.16
C PHE A 156 13.25 -1.08 -12.36
N ASN A 157 13.26 -1.71 -13.54
CA ASN A 157 13.47 -1.02 -14.80
C ASN A 157 12.11 -0.53 -15.33
N PHE A 158 11.80 0.75 -15.13
CA PHE A 158 10.55 1.34 -15.60
C PHE A 158 10.55 1.59 -17.11
N LEU A 159 9.51 1.11 -17.79
CA LEU A 159 9.24 1.43 -19.18
C LEU A 159 8.18 2.54 -19.23
N TYR A 160 8.59 3.73 -19.67
CA TYR A 160 7.68 4.87 -19.83
C TYR A 160 7.01 4.77 -21.19
N ALA A 161 5.75 4.34 -21.19
CA ALA A 161 4.94 4.30 -22.40
C ALA A 161 4.64 5.73 -22.88
N PRO A 162 4.54 5.96 -24.20
CA PRO A 162 4.22 7.27 -24.77
C PRO A 162 2.78 7.73 -24.46
#